data_AF-A0A2N2V3G2-F1
#
_entry.id   AF-A0A2N2V3G2-F1
#
_cell.length_a   1.000
_cell.length_b   1.000
_cell.length_c   1.000
_cell.angle_alpha   90.00
_cell.angle_beta   90.00
_cell.angle_gamma   90.00
#
_symmetry.space_group_name_H-M   'P 1'
#
loop_
_entity.id
_entity.type
_entity.pdbx_description
1 polymer ?
#
loop_
_entity_poly.entity_id
_entity_poly.type
_entity_poly.pdbx_seq_one_letter_code
_entity_poly.pdbx_strand_id
1 'polypeptide(L)'
;MFRHQTLAALLACCLITPAALADAKLDADMKKLATNSGCMTCHGIEKDKPGPDGLKPIGPAWIDVAAQYRGKPGATEFLTRVVQEGSNPYSSHWKNRVSGIAMPPNAVAISPADTRQLVSWILSLK
;
A
#
# COMPACT_ATOMS: atom_id res chain seq x y z
N MET A 1 -33.61 20.88 -59.33
CA MET A 1 -33.68 19.46 -58.94
C MET A 1 -32.60 19.22 -57.90
N PHE A 2 -33.01 18.86 -56.66
CA PHE A 2 -32.29 18.11 -55.60
C PHE A 2 -30.81 18.49 -55.30
N ARG A 3 -30.32 18.68 -54.07
CA ARG A 3 -30.80 18.30 -52.72
C ARG A 3 -29.84 18.94 -51.71
N HIS A 4 -30.38 19.44 -50.60
CA HIS A 4 -29.60 19.80 -49.41
C HIS A 4 -28.88 18.58 -48.84
N GLN A 5 -27.61 18.73 -48.44
CA GLN A 5 -27.02 17.89 -47.38
C GLN A 5 -26.19 18.76 -46.44
N THR A 6 -26.86 19.19 -45.37
CA THR A 6 -26.31 19.67 -44.12
C THR A 6 -25.30 18.68 -43.56
N LEU A 7 -24.01 19.05 -43.57
CA LEU A 7 -22.97 18.35 -42.81
C LEU A 7 -23.13 18.74 -41.33
N ALA A 8 -23.74 17.84 -40.57
CA ALA A 8 -23.86 17.94 -39.12
C ALA A 8 -22.47 17.88 -38.49
N ALA A 9 -22.08 18.97 -37.83
CA ALA A 9 -20.89 19.01 -36.97
C ALA A 9 -21.13 18.15 -35.73
N LEU A 10 -20.67 16.90 -35.76
CA LEU A 10 -20.56 16.05 -34.58
C LEU A 10 -19.36 16.54 -33.76
N LEU A 11 -19.61 17.46 -32.83
CA LEU A 11 -18.69 17.77 -31.74
C LEU A 11 -18.63 16.54 -30.82
N ALA A 12 -17.65 15.66 -31.06
CA ALA A 12 -17.29 14.60 -30.13
C ALA A 12 -16.66 15.24 -28.90
N CYS A 13 -17.49 15.49 -27.88
CA CYS A 13 -17.01 15.88 -26.55
C CYS A 13 -16.31 14.67 -25.93
N CYS A 14 -14.99 14.57 -26.12
CA CYS A 14 -14.15 13.64 -25.38
C CYS A 14 -14.29 13.96 -23.88
N LEU A 15 -15.17 13.22 -23.20
CA LEU A 15 -15.17 13.11 -21.76
C LEU A 15 -13.89 12.38 -21.37
N ILE A 16 -12.82 13.15 -21.16
CA ILE A 16 -11.60 12.68 -20.50
C ILE A 16 -12.00 12.47 -19.03
N THR A 17 -12.52 11.30 -18.71
CA THR A 17 -12.63 10.87 -17.32
C THR A 17 -11.20 10.75 -16.79
N PRO A 18 -10.84 11.41 -15.68
CA PRO A 18 -9.56 11.16 -15.04
C PRO A 18 -9.67 9.79 -14.35
N ALA A 19 -9.50 8.73 -15.15
CA ALA A 19 -9.37 7.39 -14.65
C ALA A 19 -8.04 7.32 -13.88
N ALA A 20 -8.13 7.50 -12.56
CA ALA A 20 -7.19 6.99 -11.56
C ALA A 20 -5.71 7.01 -12.00
N LEU A 21 -5.16 8.20 -12.25
CA LEU A 21 -3.73 8.40 -12.03
C LEU A 21 -3.54 8.19 -10.52
N ALA A 22 -3.04 7.01 -10.14
CA ALA A 22 -2.44 6.84 -8.83
C ALA A 22 -1.52 8.05 -8.60
N ASP A 23 -1.72 8.74 -7.48
CA ASP A 23 -1.02 9.99 -7.19
C ASP A 23 0.49 9.68 -7.07
N ALA A 24 1.22 9.86 -8.16
CA ALA A 24 2.64 9.53 -8.25
C ALA A 24 3.47 10.31 -7.21
N LYS A 25 2.98 11.49 -6.79
CA LYS A 25 3.59 12.26 -5.70
C LYS A 25 3.32 11.57 -4.37
N LEU A 26 2.09 11.17 -4.10
CA LEU A 26 1.75 10.38 -2.90
C LEU A 26 2.58 9.10 -2.82
N ASP A 27 2.71 8.35 -3.92
CA ASP A 27 3.54 7.14 -3.97
C ASP A 27 5.00 7.42 -3.62
N ALA A 28 5.57 8.49 -4.16
CA ALA A 28 6.93 8.90 -3.85
C ALA A 28 7.09 9.31 -2.38
N ASP A 29 6.15 10.10 -1.85
CA ASP A 29 6.14 10.56 -0.46
C ASP A 29 6.03 9.38 0.51
N MET A 30 5.17 8.40 0.24
CA MET A 30 4.97 7.22 1.09
C MET A 30 6.17 6.27 1.05
N LYS A 31 6.78 6.06 -0.13
CA LYS A 31 8.03 5.31 -0.24
C LYS A 31 9.16 5.98 0.54
N LYS A 32 9.26 7.31 0.47
CA LYS A 32 10.26 8.08 1.22
C LYS A 32 10.03 8.01 2.73
N LEU A 33 8.79 8.21 3.18
CA LEU A 33 8.41 8.06 4.59
C LEU A 33 8.78 6.68 5.12
N ALA A 34 8.39 5.62 4.41
CA ALA A 34 8.67 4.26 4.86
C ALA A 34 10.16 3.89 4.84
N THR A 35 10.94 4.47 3.92
CA THR A 35 12.39 4.31 3.90
C THR A 35 13.02 5.02 5.10
N ASN A 36 12.64 6.28 5.35
CA ASN A 36 13.18 7.08 6.45
C ASN A 36 12.79 6.54 7.83
N SER A 37 11.62 5.91 7.94
CA SER A 37 11.16 5.23 9.16
C SER A 37 11.69 3.80 9.29
N GLY A 38 12.55 3.34 8.37
CA GLY A 38 13.22 2.04 8.44
C GLY A 38 12.35 0.83 8.08
N CYS A 39 11.11 1.04 7.63
CA CYS A 39 10.17 -0.04 7.32
C CYS A 39 10.68 -0.95 6.19
N MET A 40 11.39 -0.35 5.24
CA MET A 40 11.98 -1.03 4.08
C MET A 40 13.19 -1.91 4.45
N THR A 41 13.61 -1.97 5.72
CA THR A 41 14.59 -2.96 6.19
C THR A 41 13.97 -4.35 6.25
N CYS A 42 12.75 -4.46 6.80
CA CYS A 42 12.08 -5.74 7.01
C CYS A 42 11.03 -6.05 5.94
N HIS A 43 10.43 -5.04 5.35
CA HIS A 43 9.37 -5.19 4.35
C HIS A 43 9.85 -4.88 2.94
N GLY A 44 9.11 -5.39 1.96
CA GLY A 44 9.14 -4.97 0.57
C GLY A 44 7.74 -4.59 0.12
N ILE A 45 7.64 -3.82 -0.97
CA ILE A 45 6.34 -3.57 -1.61
C ILE A 45 5.88 -4.86 -2.29
N GLU A 46 6.74 -5.40 -3.15
CA GLU A 46 6.53 -6.64 -3.90
C GLU A 46 7.02 -7.88 -3.13
N LYS A 47 6.66 -9.06 -3.63
CA LYS A 47 7.00 -10.38 -3.03
C LYS A 47 8.48 -10.76 -3.15
N ASP A 48 9.24 -10.05 -3.97
CA ASP A 48 10.56 -10.51 -4.45
C ASP A 48 11.71 -10.19 -3.50
N LYS A 49 11.43 -9.72 -2.28
CA LYS A 49 12.46 -9.38 -1.30
C LYS A 49 12.82 -10.61 -0.46
N PRO A 50 13.92 -11.33 -0.74
CA PRO A 50 14.33 -12.46 0.10
C PRO A 50 14.72 -12.00 1.51
N GLY A 51 14.60 -12.91 2.47
CA GLY A 51 15.19 -12.73 3.79
C GLY A 51 16.71 -12.97 3.77
N PRO A 52 17.38 -12.71 4.90
CA PRO A 52 18.81 -13.02 5.05
C PRO A 52 19.05 -14.52 4.86
N ASP A 53 20.22 -14.88 4.32
CA ASP A 53 20.69 -16.27 4.20
C ASP A 53 19.73 -17.21 3.44
N GLY A 54 18.95 -16.67 2.50
CA GLY A 54 17.98 -17.43 1.71
C GLY A 54 16.68 -17.78 2.47
N LEU A 55 16.49 -17.20 3.65
CA LEU A 55 15.24 -17.33 4.41
C LEU A 55 14.08 -16.60 3.73
N LYS A 56 12.86 -16.92 4.19
CA LYS A 56 11.65 -16.14 3.84
C LYS A 56 11.84 -14.66 4.20
N PRO A 57 11.12 -13.73 3.53
CA PRO A 57 11.15 -12.31 3.86
C PRO A 57 10.94 -12.06 5.36
N ILE A 58 11.58 -11.04 5.93
CA ILE A 58 11.46 -10.74 7.38
C ILE A 58 10.03 -10.33 7.72
N GLY A 59 9.48 -9.36 6.98
CA GLY A 59 8.09 -8.96 7.04
C GLY A 59 7.34 -9.32 5.75
N PRO A 60 6.01 -9.35 5.77
CA PRO A 60 5.21 -9.58 4.57
C PRO A 60 5.43 -8.48 3.54
N ALA A 61 5.29 -8.83 2.26
CA ALA A 61 5.15 -7.85 1.19
C ALA A 61 3.89 -7.01 1.41
N TRP A 62 3.94 -5.71 1.15
CA TRP A 62 2.78 -4.84 1.37
C TRP A 62 1.62 -5.13 0.41
N ILE A 63 1.87 -5.63 -0.80
CA ILE A 63 0.79 -6.11 -1.67
C ILE A 63 0.03 -7.29 -1.05
N ASP A 64 0.70 -8.15 -0.28
CA ASP A 64 0.04 -9.24 0.45
C ASP A 64 -0.76 -8.69 1.64
N VAL A 65 -0.24 -7.68 2.34
CA VAL A 65 -1.00 -6.97 3.39
C VAL A 65 -2.27 -6.36 2.79
N ALA A 66 -2.14 -5.65 1.67
CA ALA A 66 -3.28 -5.04 0.98
C ALA A 66 -4.33 -6.09 0.59
N ALA A 67 -3.89 -7.23 0.02
CA ALA A 67 -4.77 -8.33 -0.33
C ALA A 67 -5.47 -8.96 0.89
N GLN A 68 -4.73 -9.22 1.97
CA GLN A 68 -5.24 -9.84 3.19
C GLN A 68 -6.33 -8.99 3.88
N TYR A 69 -6.19 -7.66 3.84
CA TYR A 69 -7.07 -6.73 4.55
C TYR A 69 -8.09 -6.01 3.66
N ARG A 70 -8.10 -6.31 2.36
CA ARG A 70 -9.03 -5.70 1.40
C ARG A 70 -10.49 -5.82 1.86
N GLY A 71 -11.16 -4.68 1.94
CA GLY A 71 -12.58 -4.61 2.30
C GLY A 71 -12.90 -4.93 3.77
N LYS A 72 -11.90 -5.18 4.62
CA LYS A 72 -12.15 -5.41 6.06
C LYS A 72 -12.41 -4.08 6.77
N PRO A 73 -13.55 -3.92 7.46
CA PRO A 73 -13.82 -2.70 8.21
C PRO A 73 -12.79 -2.54 9.34
N GLY A 74 -12.30 -1.31 9.54
CA GLY A 74 -11.33 -0.99 10.60
C GLY A 74 -9.89 -1.46 10.33
N ALA A 75 -9.57 -1.90 9.10
CA ALA A 75 -8.23 -2.38 8.76
C ALA A 75 -7.15 -1.31 8.98
N THR A 76 -7.41 -0.06 8.60
CA THR A 76 -6.47 1.04 8.79
C THR A 76 -6.16 1.27 10.26
N GLU A 77 -7.17 1.33 11.12
CA GLU A 77 -7.03 1.53 12.56
C GLU A 77 -6.27 0.36 13.21
N PHE A 78 -6.65 -0.86 12.84
CA PHE A 78 -6.03 -2.07 13.36
C PHE A 78 -4.53 -2.11 12.99
N LEU A 79 -4.19 -1.92 11.72
CA LEU A 79 -2.80 -1.97 11.26
C LEU A 79 -1.98 -0.78 11.77
N THR A 80 -2.57 0.41 11.90
CA THR A 80 -1.91 1.56 12.54
C THR A 80 -1.46 1.21 13.95
N ARG A 81 -2.34 0.57 14.73
CA ARG A 81 -2.01 0.10 16.08
C ARG A 81 -0.90 -0.95 16.07
N VAL A 82 -0.98 -1.94 15.18
CA VAL A 82 0.08 -2.96 15.03
C VAL A 82 1.44 -2.33 14.71
N VAL A 83 1.49 -1.30 13.87
CA VAL A 83 2.75 -0.59 13.56
C VAL A 83 3.28 0.17 14.78
N GLN A 84 2.42 0.90 15.50
CA GLN A 84 2.87 1.69 16.66
C GLN A 84 3.28 0.81 17.85
N GLU A 85 2.49 -0.22 18.14
CA GLU A 85 2.65 -1.06 19.34
C GLU A 85 3.47 -2.33 19.10
N GLY A 86 3.73 -2.66 17.83
CA GLY A 86 4.35 -3.93 17.44
C GLY A 86 3.33 -5.06 17.27
N SER A 87 3.80 -6.19 16.72
CA SER A 87 2.96 -7.37 16.50
C SER A 87 3.24 -8.45 17.56
N ASN A 88 2.22 -9.26 17.88
CA ASN A 88 2.37 -10.34 18.85
C ASN A 88 3.29 -11.48 18.33
N PRO A 89 4.37 -11.85 19.06
CA PRO A 89 5.29 -12.92 18.65
C PRO A 89 4.68 -14.33 18.67
N TYR A 90 3.59 -14.55 19.40
CA TYR A 90 2.93 -15.86 19.54
C TYR A 90 1.75 -16.04 18.59
N SER A 91 1.22 -14.95 18.03
CA SER A 91 0.03 -14.95 17.17
C SER A 91 0.27 -14.12 15.92
N SER A 92 1.28 -14.51 15.14
CA SER A 92 1.60 -13.84 13.87
C SER A 92 0.54 -14.15 12.81
N HIS A 93 0.02 -13.09 12.20
CA HIS A 93 -0.89 -13.19 11.04
C HIS A 93 -0.18 -13.75 9.80
N TRP A 94 1.15 -13.85 9.85
CA TRP A 94 2.03 -14.25 8.77
C TRP A 94 2.82 -15.52 9.09
N LYS A 95 2.33 -16.34 10.04
CA LYS A 95 2.94 -17.61 10.42
C LYS A 95 3.27 -18.44 9.18
N ASN A 96 4.50 -18.95 9.12
CA ASN A 96 5.04 -19.73 8.00
C ASN A 96 5.15 -18.99 6.65
N ARG A 97 4.83 -17.69 6.56
CA ARG A 97 4.99 -16.86 5.35
C ARG A 97 6.24 -15.98 5.41
N VAL A 98 6.67 -15.63 6.61
CA VAL A 98 7.82 -14.75 6.88
C VAL A 98 8.76 -15.39 7.89
N SER A 99 9.99 -14.89 7.97
CA SER A 99 10.98 -15.32 8.97
C SER A 99 10.92 -14.49 10.26
N GLY A 100 10.41 -13.25 10.21
CA GLY A 100 10.25 -12.40 11.38
C GLY A 100 9.20 -12.94 12.35
N ILE A 101 9.58 -13.05 13.63
CA ILE A 101 8.69 -13.52 14.71
C ILE A 101 7.67 -12.44 15.07
N ALA A 102 8.14 -11.21 15.21
CA ALA A 102 7.33 -10.05 15.52
C ALA A 102 7.95 -8.78 14.93
N MET A 103 7.11 -7.84 14.52
CA MET A 103 7.50 -6.46 14.28
C MET A 103 7.61 -5.74 15.64
N PRO A 104 8.75 -5.09 15.94
CA PRO A 104 8.90 -4.30 17.16
C PRO A 104 7.98 -3.06 17.14
N PRO A 105 7.71 -2.43 18.30
CA PRO A 105 6.98 -1.15 18.36
C PRO A 105 7.74 -0.04 17.59
N ASN A 106 7.05 0.68 16.71
CA ASN A 106 7.68 1.72 15.86
C ASN A 106 7.34 3.16 16.29
N ALA A 107 6.69 3.37 17.43
CA ALA A 107 6.29 4.70 17.90
C ALA A 107 7.46 5.69 18.10
N VAL A 108 8.71 5.21 18.20
CA VAL A 108 9.93 6.04 18.24
C VAL A 108 10.37 6.51 16.85
N ALA A 109 10.04 5.75 15.80
CA ALA A 109 10.49 5.99 14.43
C ALA A 109 9.44 6.70 13.55
N ILE A 110 8.16 6.67 13.92
CA ILE A 110 7.07 7.24 13.13
C ILE A 110 5.88 7.67 14.00
N SER A 111 5.30 8.84 13.67
CA SER A 111 4.15 9.39 14.40
C SER A 111 2.86 8.61 14.09
N PRO A 112 1.85 8.62 14.99
CA PRO A 112 0.58 7.93 14.71
C PRO A 112 -0.14 8.42 13.44
N ALA A 113 0.00 9.71 13.13
CA ALA A 113 -0.59 10.32 11.95
C ALA A 113 0.08 9.81 10.67
N ASP A 114 1.42 9.84 10.63
CA ASP A 114 2.21 9.34 9.50
C ASP A 114 2.02 7.83 9.31
N THR A 115 1.96 7.07 10.42
CA THR A 115 1.66 5.64 10.39
C THR A 115 0.31 5.37 9.74
N ARG A 116 -0.73 6.12 10.12
CA ARG A 116 -2.06 5.98 9.53
C ARG A 116 -2.05 6.29 8.02
N GLN A 117 -1.32 7.32 7.61
CA GLN A 117 -1.18 7.68 6.20
C GLN A 117 -0.48 6.57 5.41
N LEU A 118 0.65 6.06 5.93
CA LEU A 118 1.41 5.00 5.32
C LEU A 118 0.60 3.69 5.22
N VAL A 119 -0.12 3.32 6.29
CA VAL A 119 -1.01 2.15 6.29
C VAL A 119 -2.13 2.30 5.26
N SER A 120 -2.74 3.49 5.16
CA SER A 120 -3.80 3.74 4.17
C SER A 120 -3.28 3.58 2.75
N TRP A 121 -2.08 4.09 2.48
CA TRP A 121 -1.40 3.89 1.21
C TRP A 121 -1.08 2.41 0.95
N ILE A 122 -0.52 1.68 1.93
CA ILE A 122 -0.26 0.23 1.83
C ILE A 122 -1.55 -0.53 1.45
N LEU A 123 -2.67 -0.22 2.09
CA LEU A 123 -3.96 -0.88 1.82
C LEU A 123 -4.54 -0.56 0.44
N SER A 124 -4.05 0.47 -0.24
CA SER A 124 -4.44 0.82 -1.61
C SER A 124 -3.65 0.06 -2.69
N LEU A 125 -2.56 -0.61 -2.32
CA LEU A 125 -1.70 -1.37 -3.23
C LEU A 125 -2.43 -2.60 -3.80
N LYS A 126 -1.97 -3.08 -4.97
CA LYS A 126 -2.59 -4.18 -5.70
C LYS A 126 -1.69 -5.39 -5.80
#